data_AF-A0A5D0NUM5-F1
#
_entry.id   AF-A0A5D0NUM5-F1
#
_cell.length_a   1.000
_cell.length_b   1.000
_cell.length_c   1.000
_cell.angle_alpha   90.00
_cell.angle_beta   90.00
_cell.angle_gamma   90.00
#
_symmetry.space_group_name_H-M   'P 1'
#
loop_
_entity.id
_entity.type
_entity.pdbx_description
1 polymer ?
#
loop_
_entity_poly.entity_id
_entity_poly.type
_entity_poly.pdbx_seq_one_letter_code
_entity_poly.pdbx_strand_id
1 'polypeptide(L)'
;MSNIRRTVEKRQEWGAWAGSVAELRRIGEMVEQSCLRRRVAILAMFDEKTREILEEMGDDRARYREEMNRQLSRESLARSLDMKATIVDGDDKVSGPLDILGELDRRTVECVQFEAECFDRTFRERVFVEFKKPHRSWESGARLVVESSDQGWGRQIFVSVAEQIEKGVPRWQFVHNFPRGTPLLFLIVYIVLYFPSIVALLPTFGEMDSGSLVSANILLYLVCLGATFLLTQHKVRAWVFPQFDITSEMGDSTGSRRLIYIATLLASIPTGILVNLIS
;
A
#
# COMPACT_ATOMS: atom_id res chain seq x y z
N MET A 1 33.35 -0.70 26.99
CA MET A 1 33.00 -1.21 25.65
C MET A 1 31.62 -0.67 25.28
N SER A 2 31.49 0.10 24.20
CA SER A 2 30.17 0.56 23.73
C SER A 2 29.40 -0.63 23.16
N ASN A 3 28.27 -0.99 23.76
CA ASN A 3 27.37 -2.00 23.21
C ASN A 3 26.74 -1.44 21.92
N ILE A 4 27.32 -1.80 20.77
CA ILE A 4 26.72 -1.50 19.46
C ILE A 4 25.43 -2.31 19.34
N ARG A 5 24.28 -1.66 19.52
CA ARG A 5 22.98 -2.28 19.25
C ARG A 5 22.67 -2.14 17.76
N ARG A 6 22.48 -3.27 17.09
CA ARG A 6 22.06 -3.33 15.69
C ARG A 6 20.55 -3.45 15.64
N THR A 7 19.84 -2.38 15.31
CA THR A 7 18.43 -2.46 14.89
C THR A 7 18.36 -2.68 13.40
N VAL A 8 17.42 -3.51 12.97
CA VAL A 8 17.05 -3.65 11.56
C VAL A 8 15.81 -2.79 11.33
N GLU A 9 15.90 -1.91 10.35
CA GLU A 9 14.77 -1.16 9.84
C GLU A 9 14.56 -1.59 8.39
N LYS A 10 13.36 -2.10 8.10
CA LYS A 10 12.93 -2.42 6.74
C LYS A 10 11.65 -1.66 6.42
N ARG A 11 11.61 -1.10 5.21
CA ARG A 11 10.46 -0.37 4.68
C ARG A 11 10.18 -0.83 3.26
N GLN A 12 8.91 -1.03 2.95
CA GLN A 12 8.43 -1.26 1.60
C GLN A 12 7.13 -0.50 1.38
N GLU A 13 6.96 -0.04 0.15
CA GLU A 13 5.81 0.75 -0.25
C GLU A 13 5.27 0.26 -1.57
N TRP A 14 3.96 0.33 -1.70
CA TRP A 14 3.22 -0.02 -2.90
C TRP A 14 2.42 1.20 -3.36
N GLY A 15 2.55 1.54 -4.64
CA GLY A 15 1.88 2.70 -5.23
C GLY A 15 0.35 2.60 -5.20
N ALA A 16 -0.18 1.37 -5.12
CA ALA A 16 -1.60 1.10 -4.96
C ALA A 16 -1.83 -0.23 -4.23
N TRP A 17 -2.97 -0.38 -3.57
CA TRP A 17 -3.47 -1.62 -2.99
C TRP A 17 -4.99 -1.71 -3.17
N ALA A 18 -5.48 -2.87 -3.58
CA ALA A 18 -6.90 -3.13 -3.75
C ALA A 18 -7.21 -4.56 -3.28
N GLY A 19 -8.01 -4.67 -2.22
CA GLY A 19 -8.34 -5.97 -1.63
C GLY A 19 -9.59 -5.92 -0.77
N SER A 20 -10.01 -7.07 -0.27
CA SER A 20 -11.22 -7.20 0.54
C SER A 20 -10.98 -6.91 2.02
N VAL A 21 -12.05 -6.69 2.79
CA VAL A 21 -11.98 -6.59 4.26
C VAL A 21 -11.41 -7.88 4.87
N ALA A 22 -11.73 -9.04 4.28
CA ALA A 22 -11.19 -10.33 4.72
C ALA A 22 -9.66 -10.40 4.54
N GLU A 23 -9.12 -9.80 3.48
CA GLU A 23 -7.66 -9.72 3.28
C GLU A 23 -7.00 -8.77 4.26
N LEU A 24 -7.60 -7.60 4.54
CA LEU A 24 -7.14 -6.70 5.61
C LEU A 24 -7.11 -7.40 6.96
N ARG A 25 -8.19 -8.13 7.29
CA ARG A 25 -8.28 -8.92 8.53
C ARG A 25 -7.17 -9.97 8.59
N ARG A 26 -6.96 -10.73 7.51
CA ARG A 26 -5.87 -11.73 7.43
C ARG A 26 -4.49 -11.11 7.66
N ILE A 27 -4.24 -9.93 7.11
CA ILE A 27 -2.98 -9.19 7.33
C ILE A 27 -2.86 -8.77 8.80
N GLY A 28 -3.92 -8.23 9.38
CA GLY A 28 -3.98 -7.88 10.80
C GLY A 28 -3.74 -9.08 11.73
N GLU A 29 -4.45 -10.19 11.52
CA GLU A 29 -4.28 -11.44 12.28
C GLU A 29 -2.83 -11.96 12.19
N MET A 30 -2.22 -11.88 11.01
CA MET A 30 -0.83 -12.29 10.82
C MET A 30 0.15 -11.41 11.62
N VAL A 31 -0.06 -10.10 11.63
CA VAL A 31 0.73 -9.15 12.43
C VAL A 31 0.51 -9.43 13.92
N GLU A 32 -0.73 -9.52 14.36
CA GLU A 32 -1.12 -9.78 15.75
C GLU A 32 -0.49 -11.07 16.28
N GLN A 33 -0.61 -12.18 15.55
CA GLN A 33 -0.02 -13.46 15.94
C GLN A 33 1.50 -13.40 15.99
N SER A 34 2.13 -12.70 15.06
CA SER A 34 3.60 -12.55 15.02
C SER A 34 4.10 -11.70 16.19
N CYS A 35 3.38 -10.63 16.53
CA CYS A 35 3.65 -9.76 17.68
C CYS A 35 3.40 -10.49 19.01
N LEU A 36 2.33 -11.28 19.11
CA LEU A 36 2.04 -12.11 20.28
C LEU A 36 3.17 -13.11 20.56
N ARG A 37 3.62 -13.86 19.54
CA ARG A 37 4.76 -14.78 19.68
C ARG A 37 6.04 -14.05 20.09
N ARG A 38 6.28 -12.87 19.50
CA ARG A 38 7.45 -12.05 19.82
C ARG A 38 7.42 -11.55 21.26
N ARG A 39 6.26 -11.08 21.73
CA ARG A 39 6.07 -10.66 23.12
C ARG A 39 6.35 -11.80 24.09
N VAL A 40 5.84 -13.00 23.84
CA VAL A 40 6.10 -14.18 24.69
C VAL A 40 7.60 -14.47 24.76
N ALA A 41 8.31 -14.43 23.62
CA ALA A 41 9.76 -14.62 23.58
C ALA A 41 10.52 -13.53 24.36
N ILE A 42 10.12 -12.26 24.21
CA ILE A 42 10.72 -11.13 24.93
C ILE A 42 10.53 -11.28 26.45
N LEU A 43 9.31 -11.65 26.89
CA LEU A 43 9.02 -11.87 28.31
C LEU A 43 9.85 -13.03 28.86
N ALA A 44 9.99 -14.14 28.12
CA ALA A 44 10.85 -15.24 28.55
C ALA A 44 12.33 -14.84 28.68
N MET A 45 12.86 -14.08 27.72
CA MET A 45 14.23 -13.54 27.80
C MET A 45 14.41 -12.55 28.95
N PHE A 46 13.38 -11.75 29.24
CA PHE A 46 13.39 -10.81 30.35
C PHE A 46 13.36 -11.53 31.70
N ASP A 47 12.51 -12.55 31.84
CA ASP A 47 12.38 -13.35 33.06
C ASP A 47 13.68 -14.12 33.33
N GLU A 48 14.31 -14.69 32.30
CA GLU A 48 15.61 -15.37 32.43
C GLU A 48 16.72 -14.43 32.92
N LYS A 49 16.85 -13.27 32.26
CA LYS A 49 17.85 -12.26 32.64
C LYS A 49 17.59 -11.69 34.04
N THR A 50 16.33 -11.59 34.44
CA THR A 50 15.97 -11.12 35.78
C THR A 50 16.42 -12.13 36.83
N ARG A 51 16.23 -13.43 36.58
CA ARG A 51 16.72 -14.50 37.46
C ARG A 51 18.24 -14.45 37.64
N GLU A 52 19.00 -14.37 36.54
CA GLU A 52 20.48 -14.26 36.57
C GLU A 52 20.93 -13.07 37.44
N ILE A 53 20.36 -11.88 37.20
CA ILE A 53 20.71 -10.68 37.96
C ILE A 53 20.39 -10.84 39.44
N LEU A 54 19.23 -11.39 39.77
CA LEU A 54 18.85 -11.60 41.17
C LEU A 54 19.70 -12.66 41.85
N GLU A 55 20.20 -13.68 41.16
CA GLU A 55 21.12 -14.69 41.72
C GLU A 55 22.51 -14.13 42.01
N GLU A 56 23.00 -13.19 41.21
CA GLU A 56 24.28 -12.51 41.42
C GLU A 56 24.26 -11.50 42.59
N MET A 57 23.08 -11.10 43.05
CA MET A 57 22.92 -10.11 44.12
C MET A 57 23.07 -10.73 45.51
N GLY A 58 24.09 -10.30 46.25
CA GLY A 58 24.34 -10.74 47.63
C GLY A 58 23.65 -9.92 48.73
N ASP A 59 23.04 -8.77 48.42
CA ASP A 59 22.30 -7.94 49.40
C ASP A 59 20.79 -8.11 49.24
N ASP A 60 20.13 -8.71 50.23
CA ASP A 60 18.69 -8.96 50.26
C ASP A 60 17.85 -7.69 50.07
N ARG A 61 18.27 -6.54 50.61
CA ARG A 61 17.53 -5.28 50.46
C ARG A 61 17.67 -4.70 49.06
N ALA A 62 18.82 -4.90 48.44
CA ALA A 62 19.01 -4.51 47.04
C ALA A 62 18.20 -5.44 46.12
N ARG A 63 18.22 -6.75 46.40
CA ARG A 63 17.50 -7.78 45.65
C ARG A 63 16.00 -7.51 45.60
N TYR A 64 15.38 -7.23 46.76
CA TYR A 64 13.96 -6.90 46.86
C TYR A 64 13.57 -5.66 46.03
N ARG A 65 14.40 -4.62 46.07
CA ARG A 65 14.15 -3.38 45.28
C ARG A 65 14.26 -3.64 43.78
N GLU A 66 15.25 -4.40 43.34
CA GLU A 66 15.41 -4.75 41.93
C GLU A 66 14.26 -5.63 41.45
N GLU A 67 13.83 -6.60 42.25
CA GLU A 67 12.69 -7.48 41.93
C GLU A 67 11.40 -6.67 41.71
N MET A 68 11.09 -5.71 42.58
CA MET A 68 9.94 -4.82 42.40
C MET A 68 10.03 -3.99 41.11
N ASN A 69 11.20 -3.42 40.81
CA ASN A 69 11.41 -2.65 39.57
C ASN A 69 11.24 -3.53 38.32
N ARG A 70 11.67 -4.79 38.41
CA ARG A 70 11.56 -5.77 37.32
C ARG A 70 10.13 -6.22 37.10
N GLN A 71 9.34 -6.40 38.16
CA GLN A 71 7.91 -6.69 38.05
C GLN A 71 7.17 -5.56 37.30
N LEU A 72 7.41 -4.30 37.66
CA LEU A 72 6.83 -3.15 36.97
C LEU A 72 7.24 -3.10 35.48
N SER A 73 8.52 -3.38 35.19
CA SER A 73 9.03 -3.42 33.82
C SER A 73 8.41 -4.57 33.01
N ARG A 74 8.21 -5.73 33.65
CA ARG A 74 7.56 -6.90 33.07
C ARG A 74 6.10 -6.63 32.72
N GLU A 75 5.36 -5.95 33.60
CA GLU A 75 3.98 -5.55 33.32
C GLU A 75 3.88 -4.59 32.13
N SER A 76 4.81 -3.65 32.02
CA SER A 76 4.92 -2.76 30.86
C SER A 76 5.19 -3.54 29.57
N LEU A 77 6.15 -4.47 29.59
CA LEU A 77 6.44 -5.37 28.46
C LEU A 77 5.28 -6.31 28.13
N ALA A 78 4.48 -6.71 29.10
CA ALA A 78 3.31 -7.56 28.88
C ALA A 78 2.21 -6.84 28.08
N ARG A 79 2.14 -5.51 28.19
CA ARG A 79 1.21 -4.66 27.42
C ARG A 79 1.83 -4.08 26.14
N SER A 80 3.11 -4.33 25.90
CA SER A 80 3.77 -3.88 24.67
C SER A 80 3.46 -4.84 23.52
N LEU A 81 3.67 -4.40 22.28
CA LEU A 81 3.34 -5.17 21.07
C LEU A 81 1.86 -5.61 20.94
N ASP A 82 0.95 -5.04 21.72
CA ASP A 82 -0.49 -5.18 21.46
C ASP A 82 -0.81 -4.45 20.16
N MET A 83 -1.26 -5.22 19.18
CA MET A 83 -1.63 -4.68 17.88
C MET A 83 -2.91 -3.84 18.02
N LYS A 84 -2.85 -2.62 17.49
CA LYS A 84 -4.00 -1.73 17.35
C LYS A 84 -4.32 -1.56 15.88
N ALA A 85 -5.57 -1.82 15.53
CA ALA A 85 -6.14 -1.38 14.27
C ALA A 85 -6.65 0.05 14.43
N THR A 86 -6.49 0.86 13.39
CA THR A 86 -7.02 2.21 13.32
C THR A 86 -7.66 2.42 11.96
N ILE A 87 -8.88 2.92 11.94
CA ILE A 87 -9.65 3.25 10.75
C ILE A 87 -9.89 4.76 10.77
N VAL A 88 -9.57 5.42 9.67
CA VAL A 88 -9.89 6.84 9.45
C VAL A 88 -10.95 6.93 8.36
N ASP A 89 -12.05 7.57 8.69
CA ASP A 89 -13.18 7.80 7.80
C ASP A 89 -13.56 9.29 7.81
N GLY A 90 -13.03 10.05 6.86
CA GLY A 90 -13.15 11.51 6.86
C GLY A 90 -12.57 12.13 8.13
N ASP A 91 -13.42 12.79 8.91
CA ASP A 91 -13.04 13.42 10.19
C ASP A 91 -13.07 12.44 11.37
N ASP A 92 -13.66 11.26 11.19
CA ASP A 92 -13.80 10.25 12.23
C ASP A 92 -12.59 9.30 12.26
N LYS A 93 -12.14 8.99 13.48
CA LYS A 93 -11.03 8.07 13.72
C LYS A 93 -11.40 7.08 14.80
N VAL A 94 -11.41 5.80 14.46
CA VAL A 94 -11.69 4.70 15.39
C VAL A 94 -10.43 3.85 15.54
N SER A 95 -10.02 3.58 16.78
CA SER A 95 -8.86 2.75 17.10
C SER A 95 -9.23 1.70 18.13
N GLY A 96 -8.76 0.46 17.93
CA GLY A 96 -9.17 -0.66 18.76
C GLY A 96 -8.53 -1.99 18.35
N PRO A 97 -9.04 -3.12 18.86
CA PRO A 97 -8.63 -4.45 18.43
C PRO A 97 -9.05 -4.69 16.98
N LEU A 98 -8.60 -5.80 16.38
CA LEU A 98 -8.85 -6.11 14.97
C LEU A 98 -10.35 -6.18 14.60
N ASP A 99 -11.21 -6.45 15.58
CA ASP A 99 -12.66 -6.55 15.39
C ASP A 99 -13.30 -5.26 14.86
N ILE A 100 -12.67 -4.09 15.04
CA ILE A 100 -13.17 -2.82 14.49
C ILE A 100 -13.25 -2.82 12.96
N LEU A 101 -12.53 -3.73 12.27
CA LEU A 101 -12.66 -3.90 10.82
C LEU A 101 -14.08 -4.31 10.40
N GLY A 102 -14.90 -4.83 11.31
CA GLY A 102 -16.32 -5.10 11.06
C GLY A 102 -17.18 -3.84 10.93
N GLU A 103 -16.74 -2.71 11.47
CA GLU A 103 -17.42 -1.41 11.41
C GLU A 103 -17.03 -0.59 10.18
N LEU A 104 -16.10 -1.10 9.37
CA LEU A 104 -15.54 -0.40 8.23
C LEU A 104 -16.59 -0.18 7.13
N ASP A 105 -16.87 1.09 6.80
CA ASP A 105 -17.55 1.43 5.54
C ASP A 105 -16.52 1.58 4.42
N ARG A 106 -16.54 0.61 3.50
CA ARG A 106 -15.69 0.58 2.30
C ARG A 106 -15.78 1.83 1.42
N ARG A 107 -16.88 2.59 1.47
CA ARG A 107 -17.10 3.73 0.57
C ARG A 107 -16.34 4.96 1.03
N THR A 108 -16.31 5.19 2.32
CA THR A 108 -15.88 6.44 2.94
C THR A 108 -14.48 6.31 3.52
N VAL A 109 -14.10 5.13 4.03
CA VAL A 109 -12.77 4.86 4.61
C VAL A 109 -11.60 5.43 3.80
N GLU A 110 -10.77 6.23 4.45
CA GLU A 110 -9.61 6.87 3.86
C GLU A 110 -8.32 6.14 4.24
N CYS A 111 -8.23 5.61 5.45
CA CYS A 111 -7.03 4.96 5.94
C CYS A 111 -7.35 3.76 6.85
N VAL A 112 -6.58 2.69 6.72
CA VAL A 112 -6.56 1.55 7.64
C VAL A 112 -5.12 1.32 8.06
N GLN A 113 -4.86 1.34 9.36
CA GLN A 113 -3.53 1.17 9.94
C GLN A 113 -3.52 0.02 10.94
N PHE A 114 -2.47 -0.78 10.92
CA PHE A 114 -2.14 -1.77 11.94
C PHE A 114 -0.80 -1.38 12.57
N GLU A 115 -0.79 -1.12 13.87
CA GLU A 115 0.41 -0.70 14.59
C GLU A 115 0.61 -1.52 15.86
N ALA A 116 1.83 -2.02 16.05
CA ALA A 116 2.27 -2.66 17.28
C ALA A 116 3.69 -2.17 17.60
N GLU A 117 3.91 -1.70 18.82
CA GLU A 117 5.20 -1.16 19.24
C GLU A 117 5.62 -1.61 20.64
N CYS A 118 6.93 -1.75 20.82
CA CYS A 118 7.59 -1.92 22.10
C CYS A 118 8.88 -1.12 22.08
N PHE A 119 8.86 0.00 22.81
CA PHE A 119 10.01 0.84 23.04
C PHE A 119 10.44 0.74 24.50
N ASP A 120 11.19 -0.32 24.79
CA ASP A 120 11.88 -0.46 26.07
C ASP A 120 13.36 -0.09 25.92
N ARG A 121 14.03 0.19 27.04
CA ARG A 121 15.47 0.38 27.09
C ARG A 121 16.24 -0.80 26.53
N THR A 122 15.68 -2.01 26.44
CA THR A 122 16.37 -3.18 25.89
C THR A 122 15.86 -3.54 24.49
N PHE A 123 14.55 -3.45 24.27
CA PHE A 123 13.89 -3.91 23.06
C PHE A 123 13.31 -2.74 22.30
N ARG A 124 13.58 -2.68 21.00
CA ARG A 124 13.00 -1.70 20.08
C ARG A 124 12.35 -2.46 18.94
N GLU A 125 11.05 -2.63 19.04
CA GLU A 125 10.23 -3.38 18.11
C GLU A 125 9.08 -2.49 17.63
N ARG A 126 8.87 -2.40 16.31
CA ARG A 126 7.75 -1.70 15.71
C ARG A 126 7.31 -2.42 14.46
N VAL A 127 6.01 -2.65 14.33
CA VAL A 127 5.37 -3.11 13.10
C VAL A 127 4.29 -2.11 12.77
N PHE A 128 4.39 -1.48 11.61
CA PHE A 128 3.44 -0.50 11.12
C PHE A 128 3.05 -0.86 9.70
N VAL A 129 1.76 -1.12 9.50
CA VAL A 129 1.14 -1.35 8.21
C VAL A 129 0.11 -0.26 8.00
N GLU A 130 0.14 0.41 6.86
CA GLU A 130 -0.79 1.47 6.51
C GLU A 130 -1.32 1.25 5.10
N PHE A 131 -2.62 1.39 4.93
CA PHE A 131 -3.32 1.46 3.66
C PHE A 131 -4.06 2.79 3.62
N LYS A 132 -3.82 3.64 2.62
CA LYS A 132 -4.42 4.97 2.58
C LYS A 132 -4.80 5.45 1.19
N LYS A 133 -5.89 6.23 1.10
CA LYS A 133 -6.24 7.08 -0.05
C LYS A 133 -5.33 8.31 -0.02
N PRO A 134 -4.34 8.43 -0.91
CA PRO A 134 -3.37 9.51 -0.79
C PRO A 134 -3.94 10.82 -1.33
N HIS A 135 -3.56 11.93 -0.72
CA HIS A 135 -3.94 13.26 -1.23
C HIS A 135 -3.13 13.67 -2.46
N ARG A 136 -1.99 13.00 -2.71
CA ARG A 136 -1.07 13.31 -3.81
C ARG A 136 -0.66 12.04 -4.56
N SER A 137 -0.45 12.16 -5.87
CA SER A 137 -0.19 11.04 -6.79
C SER A 137 1.10 10.25 -6.56
N TRP A 138 2.03 10.81 -5.79
CA TRP A 138 3.34 10.23 -5.50
C TRP A 138 3.39 9.55 -4.13
N GLU A 139 2.34 9.69 -3.32
CA GLU A 139 2.23 8.97 -2.06
C GLU A 139 1.77 7.54 -2.31
N SER A 140 2.27 6.63 -1.48
CA SER A 140 2.02 5.20 -1.57
C SER A 140 0.64 4.83 -1.01
N GLY A 141 -0.05 3.92 -1.69
CA GLY A 141 -1.36 3.41 -1.28
C GLY A 141 -1.27 2.36 -0.17
N ALA A 142 -0.14 1.65 -0.07
CA ALA A 142 0.19 0.82 1.08
C ALA A 142 1.65 1.00 1.51
N ARG A 143 1.91 0.85 2.81
CA ARG A 143 3.22 0.97 3.43
C ARG A 143 3.40 -0.05 4.53
N LEU A 144 4.55 -0.70 4.55
CA LEU A 144 5.00 -1.59 5.62
C LEU A 144 6.32 -1.05 6.19
N VAL A 145 6.39 -0.89 7.50
CA VAL A 145 7.60 -0.55 8.24
C VAL A 145 7.76 -1.56 9.37
N VAL A 146 8.93 -2.20 9.42
CA VAL A 146 9.32 -3.11 10.51
C VAL A 146 10.64 -2.64 11.08
N GLU A 147 10.63 -2.25 12.35
CA GLU A 147 11.83 -2.00 13.15
C GLU A 147 11.96 -3.13 14.17
N SER A 148 13.14 -3.73 14.28
CA SER A 148 13.37 -4.81 15.23
C SER A 148 14.79 -4.82 15.77
N SER A 149 14.93 -5.20 17.04
CA SER A 149 16.22 -5.51 17.67
C SER A 149 16.72 -6.92 17.33
N ASP A 150 15.81 -7.81 16.93
CA ASP A 150 16.10 -9.16 16.44
C ASP A 150 15.96 -9.22 14.92
N GLN A 151 17.10 -9.40 14.25
CA GLN A 151 17.15 -9.43 12.80
C GLN A 151 16.40 -10.60 12.19
N GLY A 152 16.36 -11.75 12.87
CA GLY A 152 15.70 -12.96 12.39
C GLY A 152 14.19 -12.76 12.36
N TRP A 153 13.62 -12.40 13.51
CA TRP A 153 12.19 -12.10 13.62
C TRP A 153 11.77 -10.95 12.70
N GLY A 154 12.50 -9.84 12.72
CA GLY A 154 12.17 -8.65 11.91
C GLY A 154 12.19 -8.93 10.40
N ARG A 155 13.11 -9.78 9.92
CA ARG A 155 13.12 -10.22 8.51
C ARG A 155 11.96 -11.14 8.19
N GLN A 156 11.64 -12.08 9.07
CA GLN A 156 10.55 -13.04 8.86
C GLN A 156 9.20 -12.33 8.77
N ILE A 157 8.86 -11.49 9.75
CA ILE A 157 7.58 -10.77 9.75
C ILE A 157 7.47 -9.83 8.56
N PHE A 158 8.56 -9.13 8.20
CA PHE A 158 8.59 -8.25 7.05
C PHE A 158 8.26 -9.01 5.76
N VAL A 159 8.90 -10.15 5.51
CA VAL A 159 8.65 -10.96 4.29
C VAL A 159 7.23 -11.51 4.30
N SER A 160 6.78 -12.11 5.40
CA SER A 160 5.44 -12.70 5.49
C SER A 160 4.32 -11.68 5.28
N VAL A 161 4.44 -10.49 5.89
CA VAL A 161 3.44 -9.42 5.72
C VAL A 161 3.53 -8.80 4.33
N ALA A 162 4.73 -8.55 3.81
CA ALA A 162 4.92 -8.04 2.45
C ALA A 162 4.29 -8.95 1.40
N GLU A 163 4.50 -10.27 1.49
CA GLU A 163 3.90 -11.26 0.59
C GLU A 163 2.35 -11.23 0.62
N GLN A 164 1.74 -10.96 1.78
CA GLN A 164 0.27 -10.83 1.84
C GLN A 164 -0.21 -9.50 1.24
N ILE A 165 0.51 -8.40 1.49
CA ILE A 165 0.17 -7.10 0.90
C ILE A 165 0.29 -7.17 -0.63
N GLU A 166 1.33 -7.83 -1.15
CA GLU A 166 1.58 -8.01 -2.58
C GLU A 166 0.46 -8.77 -3.31
N LYS A 167 -0.31 -9.62 -2.62
CA LYS A 167 -1.47 -10.29 -3.22
C LYS A 167 -2.61 -9.32 -3.57
N GLY A 168 -2.75 -8.25 -2.78
CA GLY A 168 -3.72 -7.17 -3.04
C GLY A 168 -3.19 -6.08 -3.97
N VAL A 169 -1.97 -6.22 -4.50
CA VAL A 169 -1.42 -5.22 -5.43
C VAL A 169 -2.06 -5.37 -6.80
N PRO A 170 -2.74 -4.34 -7.32
CA PRO A 170 -3.34 -4.42 -8.63
C PRO A 170 -2.27 -4.37 -9.73
N ARG A 171 -2.51 -5.07 -10.85
CA ARG A 171 -1.59 -5.09 -12.00
C ARG A 171 -1.29 -3.70 -12.57
N TRP A 172 -2.22 -2.75 -12.43
CA TRP A 172 -2.04 -1.36 -12.89
C TRP A 172 -1.27 -0.48 -11.89
N GLN A 173 -0.76 -1.00 -10.76
CA GLN A 173 0.07 -0.23 -9.82
C GLN A 173 1.23 0.50 -10.52
N PHE A 174 1.79 -0.06 -11.60
CA PHE A 174 2.90 0.58 -12.33
C PHE A 174 2.55 2.00 -12.81
N VAL A 175 1.27 2.31 -13.03
CA VAL A 175 0.81 3.66 -13.39
C VAL A 175 1.17 4.66 -12.29
N HIS A 176 1.21 4.20 -11.03
CA HIS A 176 1.54 5.02 -9.88
C HIS A 176 3.03 5.35 -9.72
N ASN A 177 3.89 4.52 -10.32
CA ASN A 177 5.33 4.62 -10.16
C ASN A 177 5.92 5.74 -11.04
N PHE A 178 5.84 7.00 -10.61
CA PHE A 178 6.55 8.10 -11.26
C PHE A 178 8.07 7.97 -11.01
N PRO A 179 8.95 8.19 -12.01
CA PRO A 179 8.70 8.68 -13.37
C PRO A 179 8.43 7.59 -14.43
N ARG A 180 8.48 6.29 -14.09
CA ARG A 180 8.40 5.19 -15.08
C ARG A 180 7.00 4.96 -15.66
N GLY A 181 5.95 5.23 -14.89
CA GLY A 181 4.56 4.98 -15.30
C GLY A 181 4.03 5.97 -16.34
N THR A 182 4.46 7.24 -16.29
CA THR A 182 4.01 8.31 -17.20
C THR A 182 4.32 8.07 -18.69
N PRO A 183 5.56 7.73 -19.10
CA PRO A 183 5.87 7.48 -20.50
C PRO A 183 5.14 6.24 -21.05
N LEU A 184 4.92 5.22 -20.22
CA LEU A 184 4.14 4.05 -20.62
C LEU A 184 2.66 4.42 -20.85
N LEU A 185 2.10 5.26 -19.98
CA LEU A 185 0.73 5.76 -20.15
C LEU A 185 0.61 6.61 -21.43
N PHE A 186 1.59 7.48 -21.69
CA PHE A 186 1.67 8.22 -22.96
C PHE A 186 1.70 7.29 -24.17
N LEU A 187 2.54 6.24 -24.14
CA LEU A 187 2.62 5.25 -25.21
C LEU A 187 1.28 4.53 -25.43
N ILE A 188 0.58 4.14 -24.36
CA ILE A 188 -0.74 3.49 -24.44
C ILE A 188 -1.76 4.45 -25.08
N VAL A 189 -1.84 5.70 -24.61
CA VAL A 189 -2.74 6.72 -25.16
C VAL A 189 -2.43 6.95 -26.64
N TYR A 190 -1.15 7.04 -27.00
CA TYR A 190 -0.70 7.19 -28.38
C TYR A 190 -1.14 6.01 -29.24
N ILE A 191 -0.90 4.76 -28.82
CA ILE A 191 -1.31 3.57 -29.58
C ILE A 191 -2.85 3.50 -29.72
N VAL A 192 -3.60 3.83 -28.68
CA VAL A 192 -5.07 3.69 -28.68
C VAL A 192 -5.78 4.81 -29.43
N LEU A 193 -5.27 6.04 -29.38
CA LEU A 193 -5.91 7.19 -30.04
C LEU A 193 -5.26 7.55 -31.37
N TYR A 194 -3.94 7.65 -31.41
CA TYR A 194 -3.22 8.13 -32.60
C TYR A 194 -3.28 7.11 -33.74
N PHE A 195 -2.93 5.85 -33.46
CA PHE A 195 -2.84 4.82 -34.52
C PHE A 195 -4.17 4.56 -35.24
N PRO A 196 -5.31 4.32 -34.56
CA PRO A 196 -6.58 4.13 -35.25
C PRO A 196 -7.03 5.37 -36.01
N SER A 197 -6.75 6.57 -35.49
CA SER A 197 -7.09 7.82 -36.18
C SER A 197 -6.29 7.98 -37.48
N ILE A 198 -4.99 7.63 -37.49
CA ILE A 198 -4.17 7.62 -38.71
C ILE A 198 -4.72 6.60 -39.72
N VAL A 199 -5.06 5.39 -39.26
CA VAL A 199 -5.65 4.35 -40.10
C VAL A 199 -7.02 4.76 -40.67
N ALA A 200 -7.81 5.48 -39.90
CA ALA A 200 -9.09 6.03 -40.33
C ALA A 200 -8.95 7.10 -41.42
N LEU A 201 -7.89 7.92 -41.33
CA LEU A 201 -7.63 9.02 -42.25
C LEU A 201 -6.86 8.58 -43.50
N LEU A 202 -6.22 7.40 -43.47
CA LEU A 202 -5.45 6.83 -44.58
C LEU A 202 -6.15 6.87 -45.95
N PRO A 203 -7.45 6.53 -46.07
CA PRO A 203 -8.17 6.62 -47.34
C PRO A 203 -8.32 8.06 -47.86
N THR A 204 -8.42 9.04 -46.96
CA THR A 204 -8.57 10.47 -47.31
C THR A 204 -7.27 11.14 -47.71
N PHE A 205 -6.12 10.50 -47.46
CA PHE A 205 -4.81 11.09 -47.73
C PHE A 205 -4.51 11.31 -49.22
N GLY A 206 -5.19 10.59 -50.13
CA GLY A 206 -5.04 10.80 -51.57
C GLY A 206 -5.68 12.10 -52.08
N GLU A 207 -6.63 12.65 -51.33
CA GLU A 207 -7.40 13.85 -51.73
C GLU A 207 -6.95 15.12 -50.98
N MET A 208 -6.21 14.96 -49.88
CA MET A 208 -5.73 16.06 -49.07
C MET A 208 -4.44 16.65 -49.63
N ASP A 209 -4.34 17.98 -49.63
CA ASP A 209 -3.07 18.65 -49.86
C ASP A 209 -2.09 18.42 -48.69
N SER A 210 -0.79 18.57 -48.95
CA SER A 210 0.26 18.32 -47.96
C SER A 210 0.11 19.21 -46.72
N GLY A 211 -0.42 20.43 -46.88
CA GLY A 211 -0.72 21.34 -45.78
C GLY A 211 -1.80 20.78 -44.84
N SER A 212 -2.91 20.28 -45.38
CA SER A 212 -3.99 19.69 -44.57
C SER A 212 -3.51 18.44 -43.84
N LEU A 213 -2.72 17.58 -44.48
CA LEU A 213 -2.14 16.39 -43.85
C LEU A 213 -1.27 16.71 -42.64
N VAL A 214 -0.38 17.71 -42.78
CA VAL A 214 0.47 18.17 -41.68
C VAL A 214 -0.38 18.75 -40.56
N SER A 215 -1.38 19.57 -40.89
CA SER A 215 -2.27 20.17 -39.87
C SER A 215 -3.07 19.13 -39.09
N ALA A 216 -3.61 18.11 -39.77
CA ALA A 216 -4.35 17.02 -39.15
C ALA A 216 -3.46 16.18 -38.23
N ASN A 217 -2.22 15.89 -38.64
CA ASN A 217 -1.24 15.19 -37.82
C ASN A 217 -0.86 15.98 -36.56
N ILE A 218 -0.60 17.29 -36.71
CA ILE A 218 -0.29 18.17 -35.57
C ILE A 218 -1.47 18.21 -34.61
N LEU A 219 -2.69 18.38 -35.12
CA LEU A 219 -3.90 18.41 -34.30
C LEU A 219 -4.09 17.10 -33.52
N LEU A 220 -3.96 15.95 -34.19
CA LEU A 220 -4.08 14.64 -33.55
C LEU A 220 -3.00 14.42 -32.48
N TYR A 221 -1.76 14.85 -32.75
CA TYR A 221 -0.67 14.80 -31.78
C TYR A 221 -0.97 15.67 -30.55
N LEU A 222 -1.48 16.90 -30.76
CA LEU A 222 -1.90 17.79 -29.68
C LEU A 222 -3.05 17.20 -28.85
N VAL A 223 -4.01 16.53 -29.48
CA VAL A 223 -5.09 15.80 -28.78
C VAL A 223 -4.53 14.68 -27.91
N CYS A 224 -3.57 13.89 -28.42
CA CYS A 224 -2.93 12.83 -27.66
C CYS A 224 -2.10 13.37 -26.47
N LEU A 225 -1.39 14.48 -26.67
CA LEU A 225 -0.69 15.19 -25.61
C LEU A 225 -1.66 15.71 -24.55
N GLY A 226 -2.76 16.35 -24.96
CA GLY A 226 -3.82 16.84 -24.07
C GLY A 226 -4.45 15.73 -23.25
N ALA A 227 -4.80 14.61 -23.89
CA ALA A 227 -5.35 13.42 -23.22
C ALA A 227 -4.36 12.84 -22.20
N THR A 228 -3.07 12.73 -22.56
CA THR A 228 -2.05 12.27 -21.62
C THR A 228 -1.89 13.23 -20.45
N PHE A 229 -1.86 14.54 -20.70
CA PHE A 229 -1.77 15.56 -19.65
C PHE A 229 -2.97 15.52 -18.71
N LEU A 230 -4.17 15.25 -19.23
CA LEU A 230 -5.37 15.05 -18.41
C LEU A 230 -5.26 13.78 -17.55
N LEU A 231 -4.77 12.67 -18.11
CA LEU A 231 -4.58 11.41 -17.38
C LEU A 231 -3.44 11.45 -16.36
N THR A 232 -2.50 12.38 -16.48
CA THR A 232 -1.47 12.61 -15.45
C THR A 232 -1.97 13.52 -14.32
N GLN A 233 -3.09 14.22 -14.48
CA GLN A 233 -3.71 14.97 -13.40
C GLN A 233 -4.11 14.02 -12.27
N HIS A 234 -3.70 14.36 -11.04
CA HIS A 234 -3.93 13.51 -9.87
C HIS A 234 -5.40 13.08 -9.70
N LYS A 235 -6.35 14.01 -9.87
CA LYS A 235 -7.78 13.72 -9.71
C LYS A 235 -8.29 12.69 -10.72
N VAL A 236 -7.93 12.84 -11.99
CA VAL A 236 -8.34 11.92 -13.06
C VAL A 236 -7.66 10.57 -12.85
N ARG A 237 -6.36 10.58 -12.54
CA ARG A 237 -5.60 9.36 -12.29
C ARG A 237 -6.11 8.59 -11.08
N ALA A 238 -6.35 9.26 -9.96
CA ALA A 238 -6.91 8.63 -8.76
C ALA A 238 -8.35 8.13 -8.99
N TRP A 239 -9.09 8.76 -9.91
CA TRP A 239 -10.38 8.25 -10.33
C TRP A 239 -10.25 7.00 -11.21
N VAL A 240 -9.38 6.96 -12.22
CA VAL A 240 -9.22 5.76 -13.07
C VAL A 240 -8.52 4.62 -12.33
N PHE A 241 -7.51 4.97 -11.53
CA PHE A 241 -6.57 4.07 -10.84
C PHE A 241 -6.51 4.47 -9.35
N PRO A 242 -7.48 4.02 -8.53
CA PRO A 242 -7.54 4.40 -7.12
C PRO A 242 -6.39 3.75 -6.33
N GLN A 243 -5.61 4.51 -5.58
CA GLN A 243 -4.44 3.96 -4.87
C GLN A 243 -4.80 3.07 -3.67
N PHE A 244 -6.00 3.25 -3.11
CA PHE A 244 -6.55 2.38 -2.09
C PHE A 244 -8.02 2.12 -2.40
N ASP A 245 -8.39 0.84 -2.48
CA ASP A 245 -9.76 0.42 -2.78
C ASP A 245 -10.11 -0.85 -1.98
N ILE A 246 -11.29 -0.87 -1.37
CA ILE A 246 -11.78 -2.04 -0.64
C ILE A 246 -12.85 -2.73 -1.49
N THR A 247 -12.51 -3.91 -2.00
CA THR A 247 -13.37 -4.67 -2.90
C THR A 247 -14.37 -5.52 -2.12
N SER A 248 -15.49 -5.86 -2.78
CA SER A 248 -16.34 -6.95 -2.31
C SER A 248 -15.62 -8.29 -2.51
N GLU A 249 -15.91 -9.30 -1.70
CA GLU A 249 -15.21 -10.61 -1.71
C GLU A 249 -15.11 -11.31 -3.07
N MET A 250 -16.04 -11.07 -4.00
CA MET A 250 -15.99 -11.58 -5.38
C MET A 250 -15.89 -10.49 -6.45
N GLY A 251 -15.65 -9.24 -6.05
CA GLY A 251 -15.70 -8.12 -6.98
C GLY A 251 -14.33 -7.72 -7.49
N ASP A 252 -14.24 -7.47 -8.80
CA ASP A 252 -13.11 -6.76 -9.38
C ASP A 252 -12.96 -5.38 -8.71
N SER A 253 -11.71 -4.90 -8.60
CA SER A 253 -11.42 -3.55 -8.12
C SER A 253 -12.10 -2.48 -8.99
N THR A 254 -12.47 -1.37 -8.37
CA THR A 254 -13.16 -0.26 -9.03
C THR A 254 -12.34 0.26 -10.21
N GLY A 255 -11.01 0.30 -10.06
CA GLY A 255 -10.09 0.67 -11.14
C GLY A 255 -10.17 -0.28 -12.33
N SER A 256 -10.19 -1.60 -12.10
CA SER A 256 -10.32 -2.59 -13.18
C SER A 256 -11.64 -2.45 -13.94
N ARG A 257 -12.75 -2.21 -13.23
CA ARG A 257 -14.07 -1.97 -13.87
C ARG A 257 -14.09 -0.69 -14.71
N ARG A 258 -13.50 0.40 -14.19
CA ARG A 258 -13.36 1.67 -14.91
C ARG A 258 -12.50 1.50 -16.16
N LEU A 259 -11.41 0.74 -16.07
CA LEU A 259 -10.55 0.44 -17.21
C LEU A 259 -11.26 -0.35 -18.30
N ILE A 260 -12.01 -1.40 -17.93
CA ILE A 260 -12.80 -2.18 -18.89
C ILE A 260 -13.82 -1.27 -19.57
N TYR A 261 -14.56 -0.46 -18.80
CA TYR A 261 -15.53 0.49 -19.36
C TYR A 261 -14.89 1.47 -20.35
N ILE A 262 -13.77 2.09 -19.98
CA ILE A 262 -13.03 3.02 -20.85
C ILE A 262 -12.52 2.27 -22.09
N ALA A 263 -11.97 1.07 -21.95
CA ALA A 263 -11.48 0.28 -23.06
C ALA A 263 -12.60 -0.10 -24.04
N THR A 264 -13.78 -0.49 -23.55
CA THR A 264 -14.96 -0.77 -24.38
C THR A 264 -15.43 0.48 -25.12
N LEU A 265 -15.47 1.63 -24.44
CA LEU A 265 -15.88 2.89 -25.04
C LEU A 265 -14.88 3.34 -26.11
N LEU A 266 -13.57 3.23 -25.84
CA LEU A 266 -12.52 3.54 -26.80
C LEU A 266 -12.51 2.57 -27.98
N ALA A 267 -12.81 1.28 -27.78
CA ALA A 267 -12.90 0.29 -28.85
C ALA A 267 -14.10 0.53 -29.80
N SER A 268 -15.17 1.19 -29.32
CA SER A 268 -16.32 1.53 -30.18
C SER A 268 -15.97 2.54 -31.29
N ILE A 269 -14.99 3.42 -31.06
CA ILE A 269 -14.55 4.43 -32.02
C ILE A 269 -13.96 3.78 -33.30
N PRO A 270 -12.91 2.93 -33.23
CA PRO A 270 -12.38 2.27 -34.41
C PRO A 270 -13.38 1.31 -35.04
N THR A 271 -14.24 0.64 -34.26
CA THR A 271 -15.31 -0.20 -34.83
C THR A 271 -16.29 0.63 -35.66
N GLY A 272 -16.73 1.79 -35.17
CA GLY A 272 -17.60 2.69 -35.91
C GLY A 272 -16.94 3.20 -37.20
N ILE A 273 -15.66 3.55 -37.14
CA ILE A 273 -14.87 3.95 -38.31
C ILE A 273 -14.80 2.81 -39.33
N LEU A 274 -14.44 1.60 -38.89
CA LEU A 274 -14.34 0.43 -39.77
C LEU A 274 -15.68 0.10 -40.43
N VAL A 275 -16.79 0.14 -39.68
CA VAL A 275 -18.13 -0.09 -40.23
C VAL A 275 -18.47 0.97 -41.29
N ASN A 276 -18.14 2.24 -41.04
CA ASN A 276 -18.37 3.32 -41.99
C ASN A 276 -17.46 3.24 -43.23
N LEU A 277 -16.27 2.63 -43.13
CA LEU A 277 -15.38 2.42 -44.27
C LEU A 277 -15.81 1.24 -45.17
N ILE A 278 -16.55 0.27 -44.62
CA ILE A 278 -17.06 -0.90 -45.35
C ILE A 278 -18.41 -0.63 -46.01
N SER A 279 -19.21 0.29 -45.43
CA SER A 279 -20.55 0.66 -45.92
C SER A 279 -20.47 1.65 -47.07
#